data_AF-A0A160NUK5-F1
#
_entry.id   AF-A0A160NUK5-F1
#
_cell.length_a   1.000
_cell.length_b   1.000
_cell.length_c   1.000
_cell.angle_alpha   90.00
_cell.angle_beta   90.00
_cell.angle_gamma   90.00
#
_symmetry.space_group_name_H-M   'P 1'
#
loop_
_entity.id
_entity.type
_entity.pdbx_description
1 polymer ?
#
loop_
_entity_poly.entity_id
_entity_poly.type
_entity_poly.pdbx_seq_one_letter_code
_entity_poly.pdbx_strand_id
1 'polypeptide(L)'
;MSSATPDPKSGGAALELLVHGVGGTTAADMLDDPRTVRITGDKTAAMHRRRDDVDADEHPERYADGPVPEAYCWSNLTSGNGARALWLLLLPFMVANLAHWMRPPSEGRPGLVRLYGVLVRLVALTLTVLLTAAVCEVALDLTAWQCAGSGACAAQRSWLGFLSAERGGWWSAPGRRLALAAVAPAALVGLLWYLSNRTWSAYEAQRPPVGYDSDAPADPATPAGTAQAGTVPATPAVPRPALGRPGFWYGRRLVARLRAAHTAAGFLTVAAALARATAPRTTGPPTAPCARSSAGLCRAGSPSSPSSSCG
;
A
#
# COMPACT_ATOMS: atom_id res chain seq x y z
N MET A 1 -21.35 -26.29 26.32
CA MET A 1 -20.63 -25.78 27.50
C MET A 1 -19.15 -25.80 27.15
N SER A 2 -18.57 -24.63 26.85
CA SER A 2 -17.14 -24.52 26.55
C SER A 2 -16.37 -24.59 27.87
N SER A 3 -15.81 -25.75 28.18
CA SER A 3 -14.87 -25.89 29.28
C SER A 3 -13.65 -25.00 29.02
N ALA A 4 -13.30 -24.23 30.04
CA ALA A 4 -12.34 -23.14 30.09
C ALA A 4 -11.00 -23.42 29.42
N THR A 5 -10.38 -22.38 28.88
CA THR A 5 -8.97 -22.37 28.48
C THR A 5 -8.09 -22.03 29.69
N PRO A 6 -7.37 -22.98 30.31
CA PRO A 6 -6.07 -22.70 30.94
C PRO A 6 -4.99 -22.83 29.84
N ASP A 7 -3.88 -22.08 29.76
CA ASP A 7 -3.04 -21.39 30.74
C ASP A 7 -2.33 -20.22 29.99
N PRO A 8 -1.79 -19.20 30.68
CA PRO A 8 -0.33 -19.24 30.80
C PRO A 8 0.18 -18.94 32.22
N LYS A 9 1.08 -19.79 32.72
CA LYS A 9 2.14 -19.35 33.65
C LYS A 9 3.23 -18.59 32.89
N SER A 10 2.85 -17.52 32.22
CA SER A 10 3.75 -16.41 31.91
C SER A 10 3.54 -15.39 33.02
N GLY A 11 4.58 -14.80 33.58
CA GLY A 11 4.48 -13.88 34.71
C GLY A 11 3.80 -12.53 34.42
N GLY A 12 2.70 -12.50 33.66
CA GLY A 12 1.90 -11.33 33.28
C GLY A 12 0.40 -11.68 33.19
N ALA A 13 -0.48 -10.67 33.27
CA ALA A 13 -1.93 -10.86 33.30
C ALA A 13 -2.46 -11.37 31.96
N ALA A 14 -3.50 -12.21 32.00
CA ALA A 14 -4.25 -12.56 30.79
C ALA A 14 -5.04 -11.34 30.29
N LEU A 15 -5.12 -11.13 28.98
CA LEU A 15 -5.82 -9.98 28.38
C LEU A 15 -7.00 -10.46 27.52
N GLU A 16 -8.13 -9.75 27.61
CA GLU A 16 -9.28 -9.89 26.72
C GLU A 16 -9.35 -8.68 25.79
N LEU A 17 -9.17 -8.90 24.48
CA LEU A 17 -9.24 -7.83 23.50
C LEU A 17 -10.68 -7.63 23.00
N LEU A 18 -11.28 -6.53 23.41
CA LEU A 18 -12.59 -6.08 22.94
C LEU A 18 -12.40 -5.23 21.69
N VAL A 19 -13.12 -5.56 20.61
CA VAL A 19 -13.08 -4.83 19.33
C VAL A 19 -14.49 -4.51 18.87
N HIS A 20 -14.81 -3.23 18.72
CA HIS A 20 -16.12 -2.82 18.23
C HIS A 20 -16.28 -3.03 16.72
N GLY A 21 -17.51 -3.26 16.28
CA GLY A 21 -17.89 -3.27 14.86
C GLY A 21 -17.93 -1.88 14.22
N VAL A 22 -18.58 -1.76 13.07
CA VAL A 22 -18.72 -0.48 12.36
C VAL A 22 -19.85 0.33 12.99
N GLY A 23 -19.59 0.98 14.13
CA GLY A 23 -20.60 1.74 14.87
C GLY A 23 -20.08 2.91 15.70
N GLY A 24 -18.75 3.06 15.82
CA GLY A 24 -18.17 4.15 16.59
C GLY A 24 -18.29 4.01 18.11
N THR A 25 -18.56 2.81 18.62
CA THR A 25 -18.68 2.50 20.05
C THR A 25 -17.47 3.01 20.83
N THR A 26 -17.72 3.67 21.97
CA THR A 26 -16.65 4.26 22.78
C THR A 26 -15.97 3.22 23.66
N ALA A 27 -14.76 3.52 24.14
CA ALA A 27 -14.07 2.69 25.12
C ALA A 27 -14.91 2.49 26.39
N ALA A 28 -15.64 3.52 26.82
CA ALA A 28 -16.47 3.46 28.01
C ALA A 28 -17.62 2.48 27.85
N ASP A 29 -18.26 2.46 26.67
CA ASP A 29 -19.35 1.52 26.38
C ASP A 29 -18.82 0.08 26.25
N MET A 30 -17.64 -0.11 25.63
CA MET A 30 -17.04 -1.44 25.49
C MET A 30 -16.59 -2.02 26.84
N LEU A 31 -16.05 -1.17 27.69
CA LEU A 31 -15.55 -1.57 29.01
C LEU A 31 -16.62 -1.50 30.10
N ASP A 32 -17.82 -1.01 29.80
CA ASP A 32 -18.88 -0.74 30.78
C ASP A 32 -18.37 0.07 32.01
N ASP A 33 -17.46 1.02 31.76
CA ASP A 33 -16.90 1.90 32.80
C ASP A 33 -16.61 3.29 32.21
N PRO A 34 -17.14 4.39 32.78
CA PRO A 34 -16.88 5.74 32.29
C PRO A 34 -15.42 6.21 32.51
N ARG A 35 -14.68 5.60 33.42
CA ARG A 35 -13.31 5.95 33.81
C ARG A 35 -12.30 5.13 33.01
N THR A 36 -12.23 5.38 31.70
CA THR A 36 -11.26 4.72 30.84
C THR A 36 -9.95 5.50 30.73
N VAL A 37 -8.84 4.78 30.59
CA VAL A 37 -7.50 5.34 30.41
C VAL A 37 -6.91 4.78 29.12
N ARG A 38 -6.34 5.64 28.27
CA ARG A 38 -5.61 5.21 27.08
C ARG A 38 -4.25 4.67 27.50
N ILE A 39 -4.02 3.38 27.24
CA ILE A 39 -2.78 2.67 27.56
C ILE A 39 -1.75 2.85 26.44
N THR A 40 -2.17 2.71 25.20
CA THR A 40 -1.29 2.87 24.02
C THR A 40 -2.06 3.39 22.81
N GLY A 41 -1.33 3.81 21.78
CA GLY A 41 -1.86 4.41 20.56
C GLY A 41 -2.04 5.93 20.66
N ASP A 42 -2.89 6.49 19.80
CA ASP A 42 -3.03 7.93 19.63
C ASP A 42 -4.50 8.39 19.69
N LYS A 43 -4.85 9.51 19.04
CA LYS A 43 -6.25 9.99 18.97
C LYS A 43 -7.05 9.32 17.85
N THR A 44 -6.37 8.60 16.97
CA THR A 44 -6.92 7.95 15.77
C THR A 44 -7.28 6.51 16.05
N ALA A 45 -6.37 5.77 16.67
CA ALA A 45 -6.59 4.40 17.12
C ALA A 45 -5.81 4.14 18.41
N ALA A 46 -6.46 3.55 19.41
CA ALA A 46 -5.89 3.40 20.73
C ALA A 46 -6.46 2.20 21.50
N MET A 47 -5.65 1.67 22.40
CA MET A 47 -6.08 0.70 23.41
C MET A 47 -6.43 1.43 24.70
N HIS A 48 -7.56 1.05 25.28
CA HIS A 48 -8.06 1.61 26.53
C HIS A 48 -8.29 0.48 27.54
N ARG A 49 -7.99 0.76 28.81
CA ARG A 49 -8.39 -0.07 29.95
C ARG A 49 -9.28 0.74 30.90
N ARG A 50 -9.96 0.05 31.82
CA ARG A 50 -10.58 0.72 32.97
C ARG A 50 -9.47 1.31 33.83
N ARG A 51 -9.75 2.39 34.55
CA ARG A 51 -8.78 3.05 35.43
C ARG A 51 -8.23 2.10 36.50
N ASP A 52 -9.07 1.18 36.97
CA ASP A 52 -8.73 0.22 38.02
C ASP A 52 -7.91 -0.98 37.48
N ASP A 53 -7.72 -1.07 36.16
CA ASP A 53 -7.00 -2.16 35.47
C ASP A 53 -5.66 -1.70 34.84
N VAL A 54 -5.25 -0.45 35.10
CA VAL A 54 -4.06 0.15 34.47
C VAL A 54 -2.77 -0.54 34.90
N ASP A 55 -2.69 -0.99 36.16
CA ASP A 55 -1.51 -1.60 36.76
C ASP A 55 -1.45 -3.12 36.59
N ALA A 56 -2.33 -3.70 35.75
CA ALA A 56 -2.39 -5.14 35.53
C ALA A 56 -1.09 -5.78 35.00
N ASP A 57 -0.28 -5.01 34.27
CA ASP A 57 1.03 -5.49 33.81
C ASP A 57 2.09 -5.49 34.93
N GLU A 58 1.94 -4.61 35.93
CA GLU A 58 2.84 -4.51 37.10
C GLU A 58 2.44 -5.48 38.22
N HIS A 59 1.13 -5.77 38.32
CA HIS A 59 0.52 -6.59 39.36
C HIS A 59 -0.36 -7.71 38.80
N PRO A 60 0.20 -8.60 37.96
CA PRO A 60 -0.56 -9.66 37.31
C PRO A 60 -1.21 -10.64 38.30
N GLU A 61 -0.64 -10.78 39.50
CA GLU A 61 -1.18 -11.60 40.58
C GLU A 61 -2.58 -11.18 41.03
N ARG A 62 -2.96 -9.91 40.86
CA ARG A 62 -4.29 -9.40 41.23
C ARG A 62 -5.38 -9.77 40.23
N TYR A 63 -4.99 -10.28 39.05
CA TYR A 63 -5.89 -10.64 37.95
C TYR A 63 -5.84 -12.15 37.66
N ALA A 64 -5.53 -12.95 38.69
CA ALA A 64 -5.49 -14.41 38.56
C ALA A 64 -6.88 -15.03 38.26
N ASP A 65 -7.95 -14.35 38.64
CA ASP A 65 -9.34 -14.84 38.54
C ASP A 65 -9.98 -14.61 37.16
N GLY A 66 -9.34 -13.83 36.27
CA GLY A 66 -9.90 -13.58 34.94
C GLY A 66 -9.06 -12.64 34.07
N PRO A 67 -9.32 -12.61 32.75
CA PRO A 67 -8.59 -11.73 31.85
C PRO A 67 -8.95 -10.26 32.06
N VAL A 68 -7.99 -9.38 31.82
CA VAL A 68 -8.14 -7.93 31.88
C VAL A 68 -8.72 -7.43 30.55
N PRO A 69 -9.89 -6.79 30.54
CA PRO A 69 -10.50 -6.30 29.32
C PRO A 69 -9.78 -5.04 28.78
N GLU A 70 -9.40 -5.08 27.51
CA GLU A 70 -8.84 -3.96 26.75
C GLU A 70 -9.75 -3.61 25.57
N ALA A 71 -10.21 -2.37 25.51
CA ALA A 71 -10.97 -1.86 24.38
C ALA A 71 -10.05 -1.28 23.31
N TYR A 72 -10.07 -1.86 22.11
CA TYR A 72 -9.48 -1.26 20.92
C TYR A 72 -10.47 -0.35 20.20
N CYS A 73 -10.24 0.96 20.30
CA CYS A 73 -11.04 1.97 19.63
C CYS A 73 -10.37 2.38 18.31
N TRP A 74 -11.07 2.18 17.19
CA TRP A 74 -10.55 2.43 15.84
C TRP A 74 -11.47 3.30 14.97
N SER A 75 -12.57 3.80 15.54
CA SER A 75 -13.59 4.58 14.83
C SER A 75 -13.06 5.82 14.11
N ASN A 76 -12.03 6.48 14.66
CA ASN A 76 -11.41 7.65 14.04
C ASN A 76 -10.54 7.32 12.80
N LEU A 77 -10.29 6.03 12.51
CA LEU A 77 -9.75 5.63 11.20
C LEU A 77 -10.79 5.77 10.08
N THR A 78 -12.08 5.65 10.41
CA THR A 78 -13.21 5.65 9.46
C THR A 78 -14.17 6.82 9.59
N SER A 79 -14.06 7.67 10.62
CA SER A 79 -14.69 9.01 10.73
C SER A 79 -13.64 10.13 10.48
N GLY A 80 -13.96 11.24 9.76
CA GLY A 80 -12.94 12.25 9.41
C GLY A 80 -13.03 13.02 8.06
N ASN A 81 -12.18 14.05 7.98
CA ASN A 81 -12.10 15.25 7.11
C ASN A 81 -12.21 15.06 5.57
N GLY A 82 -12.56 16.14 4.85
CA GLY A 82 -12.80 16.20 3.39
C GLY A 82 -11.63 15.78 2.49
N ALA A 83 -10.40 15.72 3.03
CA ALA A 83 -9.26 15.05 2.39
C ALA A 83 -9.52 13.55 2.09
N ARG A 84 -10.59 12.96 2.64
CA ARG A 84 -11.06 11.63 2.26
C ARG A 84 -11.49 11.50 0.81
N ALA A 85 -11.90 12.57 0.14
CA ALA A 85 -12.18 12.49 -1.30
C ALA A 85 -10.95 12.02 -2.10
N LEU A 86 -9.74 12.35 -1.64
CA LEU A 86 -8.49 11.90 -2.25
C LEU A 86 -8.29 10.37 -2.14
N TRP A 87 -8.95 9.71 -1.18
CA TRP A 87 -8.91 8.25 -1.07
C TRP A 87 -9.60 7.54 -2.23
N LEU A 88 -10.50 8.20 -2.96
CA LEU A 88 -11.10 7.59 -4.16
C LEU A 88 -10.05 7.26 -5.22
N LEU A 89 -8.98 8.06 -5.32
CA LEU A 89 -7.84 7.75 -6.20
C LEU A 89 -7.10 6.48 -5.74
N LEU A 90 -7.09 6.21 -4.43
CA LEU A 90 -6.44 5.05 -3.83
C LEU A 90 -7.39 3.86 -3.61
N LEU A 91 -8.66 4.00 -3.97
CA LEU A 91 -9.67 2.96 -3.81
C LEU A 91 -9.26 1.61 -4.46
N PRO A 92 -8.68 1.58 -5.68
CA PRO A 92 -8.22 0.33 -6.27
C PRO A 92 -7.16 -0.38 -5.41
N PHE A 93 -6.27 0.37 -4.76
CA PHE A 93 -5.25 -0.18 -3.86
C PHE A 93 -5.86 -0.71 -2.56
N MET A 94 -6.87 -0.02 -2.02
CA MET A 94 -7.61 -0.53 -0.86
C MET A 94 -8.26 -1.88 -1.15
N VAL A 95 -8.87 -2.03 -2.32
CA VAL A 95 -9.49 -3.30 -2.73
C VAL A 95 -8.44 -4.41 -2.87
N ALA A 96 -7.27 -4.12 -3.46
CA ALA A 96 -6.18 -5.09 -3.53
C ALA A 96 -5.66 -5.49 -2.13
N ASN A 97 -5.56 -4.53 -1.21
CA ASN A 97 -5.20 -4.80 0.19
C ASN A 97 -6.24 -5.67 0.88
N LEU A 98 -7.53 -5.38 0.71
CA LEU A 98 -8.62 -6.17 1.27
C LEU A 98 -8.62 -7.61 0.72
N ALA A 99 -8.42 -7.77 -0.58
CA ALA A 99 -8.33 -9.09 -1.21
C ALA A 99 -7.24 -9.97 -0.55
N HIS A 100 -6.10 -9.38 -0.17
CA HIS A 100 -5.06 -10.11 0.54
C HIS A 100 -5.55 -10.75 1.86
N TRP A 101 -6.37 -10.01 2.62
CA TRP A 101 -6.93 -10.44 3.89
C TRP A 101 -8.14 -11.37 3.74
N MET A 102 -8.90 -11.24 2.66
CA MET A 102 -10.01 -12.12 2.31
C MET A 102 -9.58 -13.48 1.71
N ARG A 103 -8.28 -13.79 1.72
CA ARG A 103 -7.75 -15.04 1.17
C ARG A 103 -8.41 -16.25 1.88
N PRO A 104 -9.02 -17.19 1.15
CA PRO A 104 -9.63 -18.37 1.75
C PRO A 104 -8.60 -19.22 2.51
N PRO A 105 -8.96 -19.81 3.65
CA PRO A 105 -8.16 -20.86 4.26
C PRO A 105 -8.15 -22.07 3.31
N SER A 106 -6.98 -22.44 2.79
CA SER A 106 -6.84 -23.64 1.97
C SER A 106 -5.85 -24.60 2.63
N GLU A 107 -6.37 -25.59 3.32
CA GLU A 107 -5.57 -26.67 3.90
C GLU A 107 -5.01 -27.55 2.78
N GLY A 108 -3.74 -27.97 2.90
CA GLY A 108 -3.10 -28.90 1.96
C GLY A 108 -2.70 -28.36 0.58
N ARG A 109 -2.88 -27.06 0.27
CA ARG A 109 -2.49 -26.47 -1.04
C ARG A 109 -1.57 -25.25 -0.93
N PRO A 110 -0.35 -25.39 -0.38
CA PRO A 110 0.55 -24.26 -0.15
C PRO A 110 0.96 -23.53 -1.44
N GLY A 111 1.05 -24.24 -2.57
CA GLY A 111 1.36 -23.64 -3.88
C GLY A 111 0.30 -22.63 -4.34
N LEU A 112 -0.98 -22.97 -4.16
CA LEU A 112 -2.10 -22.10 -4.55
C LEU A 112 -2.16 -20.84 -3.69
N VAL A 113 -1.93 -20.97 -2.38
CA VAL A 113 -1.83 -19.83 -1.44
C VAL A 113 -0.73 -18.87 -1.87
N ARG A 114 0.45 -19.42 -2.22
CA ARG A 114 1.57 -18.62 -2.72
C ARG A 114 1.22 -17.93 -4.03
N LEU A 115 0.63 -18.64 -4.98
CA LEU A 115 0.23 -18.08 -6.28
C LEU A 115 -0.77 -16.94 -6.10
N TYR A 116 -1.84 -17.13 -5.30
CA TYR A 116 -2.80 -16.07 -4.96
C TYR A 116 -2.08 -14.85 -4.38
N GLY A 117 -1.18 -15.07 -3.42
CA GLY A 117 -0.39 -14.01 -2.82
C GLY A 117 0.52 -13.28 -3.82
N VAL A 118 1.07 -13.97 -4.83
CA VAL A 118 1.87 -13.35 -5.90
C VAL A 118 0.98 -12.53 -6.81
N LEU A 119 -0.16 -13.07 -7.25
CA LEU A 119 -1.09 -12.40 -8.15
C LEU A 119 -1.63 -11.10 -7.53
N VAL A 120 -2.06 -11.12 -6.26
CA VAL A 120 -2.52 -9.90 -5.57
C VAL A 120 -1.42 -8.83 -5.51
N ARG A 121 -0.16 -9.24 -5.26
CA ARG A 121 0.99 -8.31 -5.25
C ARG A 121 1.29 -7.75 -6.64
N LEU A 122 1.18 -8.57 -7.69
CA LEU A 122 1.34 -8.12 -9.07
C LEU A 122 0.24 -7.13 -9.47
N VAL A 123 -1.02 -7.39 -9.09
CA VAL A 123 -2.14 -6.46 -9.32
C VAL A 123 -1.86 -5.12 -8.63
N ALA A 124 -1.47 -5.13 -7.36
CA ALA A 124 -1.13 -3.90 -6.63
C ALA A 124 0.05 -3.14 -7.28
N LEU A 125 1.08 -3.87 -7.75
CA LEU A 125 2.21 -3.27 -8.46
C LEU A 125 1.77 -2.66 -9.80
N THR A 126 0.94 -3.35 -10.57
CA THR A 126 0.38 -2.85 -11.84
C THR A 126 -0.46 -1.60 -11.62
N LEU A 127 -1.27 -1.53 -10.56
CA LEU A 127 -1.99 -0.30 -10.20
C LEU A 127 -1.05 0.88 -9.94
N THR A 128 0.12 0.63 -9.34
CA THR A 128 1.15 1.66 -9.13
C THR A 128 1.69 2.19 -10.46
N VAL A 129 2.00 1.27 -11.38
CA VAL A 129 2.47 1.62 -12.73
C VAL A 129 1.40 2.40 -13.48
N LEU A 130 0.14 1.94 -13.46
CA LEU A 130 -0.98 2.61 -14.15
C LEU A 130 -1.25 4.00 -13.60
N LEU A 131 -1.30 4.16 -12.27
CA LEU A 131 -1.48 5.46 -11.64
C LEU A 131 -0.36 6.43 -12.04
N THR A 132 0.89 5.98 -11.98
CA THR A 132 2.05 6.81 -12.33
C THR A 132 2.05 7.14 -13.82
N ALA A 133 1.76 6.16 -14.69
CA ALA A 133 1.67 6.34 -16.12
C ALA A 133 0.57 7.33 -16.51
N ALA A 134 -0.60 7.28 -15.87
CA ALA A 134 -1.68 8.23 -16.11
C ALA A 134 -1.25 9.67 -15.79
N VAL A 135 -0.52 9.89 -14.70
CA VAL A 135 0.03 11.22 -14.38
C VAL A 135 1.12 11.64 -15.36
N CYS A 136 1.97 10.70 -15.80
CA CYS A 136 2.93 10.95 -16.87
C CYS A 136 2.25 11.38 -18.18
N GLU A 137 1.18 10.71 -18.62
CA GLU A 137 0.42 11.08 -19.82
C GLU A 137 -0.15 12.51 -19.72
N VAL A 138 -0.78 12.85 -18.59
CA VAL A 138 -1.33 14.20 -18.40
C VAL A 138 -0.23 15.27 -18.36
N ALA A 139 0.84 15.02 -17.61
CA ALA A 139 1.89 16.03 -17.40
C ALA A 139 2.83 16.15 -18.61
N LEU A 140 3.36 15.04 -19.11
CA LEU A 140 4.38 15.02 -20.16
C LEU A 140 3.75 15.17 -21.55
N ASP A 141 2.72 14.37 -21.85
CA ASP A 141 2.14 14.33 -23.20
C ASP A 141 1.13 15.47 -23.41
N LEU A 142 0.04 15.49 -22.64
CA LEU A 142 -1.02 16.49 -22.86
C LEU A 142 -0.56 17.92 -22.54
N THR A 143 0.14 18.11 -21.41
CA THR A 143 0.50 19.45 -20.94
C THR A 143 1.81 19.96 -21.56
N ALA A 144 2.92 19.24 -21.38
CA ALA A 144 4.24 19.73 -21.77
C ALA A 144 4.56 19.57 -23.26
N TRP A 145 4.07 18.48 -23.89
CA TRP A 145 4.31 18.22 -25.30
C TRP A 145 3.24 18.87 -26.19
N GLN A 146 1.96 18.51 -25.99
CA GLN A 146 0.87 18.97 -26.86
C GLN A 146 0.49 20.43 -26.58
N CYS A 147 0.05 20.76 -25.36
CA CYS A 147 -0.46 22.10 -25.08
C CYS A 147 0.63 23.19 -25.08
N ALA A 148 1.75 22.99 -24.38
CA ALA A 148 2.86 23.95 -24.40
C ALA A 148 3.61 23.97 -25.75
N GLY A 149 3.49 22.92 -26.56
CA GLY A 149 3.96 22.89 -27.95
C GLY A 149 3.10 23.70 -28.92
N SER A 150 1.84 23.97 -28.57
CA SER A 150 0.87 24.68 -29.41
C SER A 150 0.65 26.11 -28.92
N GLY A 151 0.88 27.10 -29.78
CA GLY A 151 0.60 28.50 -29.49
C GLY A 151 -0.82 28.77 -29.06
N ALA A 152 -1.79 28.20 -29.78
CA ALA A 152 -3.21 28.37 -29.50
C ALA A 152 -3.60 27.88 -28.09
N CYS A 153 -3.10 26.70 -27.68
CA CYS A 153 -3.39 26.15 -26.36
C CYS A 153 -2.71 26.96 -25.24
N ALA A 154 -1.43 27.27 -25.42
CA ALA A 154 -0.67 28.05 -24.45
C ALA A 154 -1.18 29.50 -24.31
N ALA A 155 -1.68 30.12 -25.37
CA ALA A 155 -2.26 31.46 -25.35
C ALA A 155 -3.55 31.52 -24.50
N GLN A 156 -4.38 30.47 -24.53
CA GLN A 156 -5.57 30.36 -23.69
C GLN A 156 -5.26 30.06 -22.21
N ARG A 157 -4.04 29.61 -21.91
CA ARG A 157 -3.61 29.21 -20.56
C ARG A 157 -2.41 30.05 -20.13
N SER A 158 -2.68 31.23 -19.58
CA SER A 158 -1.63 32.21 -19.19
C SER A 158 -0.52 31.63 -18.30
N TRP A 159 -0.83 30.67 -17.43
CA TRP A 159 0.14 29.96 -16.57
C TRP A 159 1.12 29.05 -17.35
N LEU A 160 0.78 28.61 -18.57
CA LEU A 160 1.66 27.86 -19.47
C LEU A 160 2.49 28.76 -20.39
N GLY A 161 2.26 30.07 -20.38
CA GLY A 161 2.90 30.99 -21.31
C GLY A 161 4.43 30.92 -21.29
N PHE A 162 5.05 30.73 -20.12
CA PHE A 162 6.51 30.61 -20.01
C PHE A 162 7.08 29.32 -20.62
N LEU A 163 6.25 28.27 -20.75
CA LEU A 163 6.58 27.00 -21.39
C LEU A 163 6.30 27.01 -22.89
N SER A 164 5.60 28.02 -23.43
CA SER A 164 5.18 28.06 -24.84
C SER A 164 6.34 27.98 -25.83
N ALA A 165 6.14 27.29 -26.96
CA ALA A 165 7.12 27.18 -28.06
C ALA A 165 7.34 28.50 -28.76
N GLU A 166 6.27 29.26 -28.93
CA GLU A 166 6.29 30.50 -29.69
C GLU A 166 7.02 31.63 -28.98
N ARG A 167 7.11 31.58 -27.63
CA ARG A 167 7.81 32.62 -26.87
C ARG A 167 9.33 32.54 -26.97
N GLY A 168 9.91 31.44 -27.45
CA GLY A 168 11.35 31.31 -27.63
C GLY A 168 12.21 31.42 -26.35
N GLY A 169 11.61 31.42 -25.15
CA GLY A 169 12.33 31.60 -23.88
C GLY A 169 13.10 30.35 -23.40
N TRP A 170 13.79 30.45 -22.26
CA TRP A 170 14.62 29.35 -21.72
C TRP A 170 13.88 28.01 -21.58
N TRP A 171 12.61 28.05 -21.17
CA TRP A 171 11.76 26.87 -20.96
C TRP A 171 11.03 26.42 -22.24
N SER A 172 11.28 27.04 -23.39
CA SER A 172 10.65 26.65 -24.65
C SER A 172 11.28 25.40 -25.28
N ALA A 173 12.49 25.01 -24.87
CA ALA A 173 13.12 23.80 -25.38
C ALA A 173 12.32 22.55 -24.95
N PRO A 174 11.94 21.63 -25.87
CA PRO A 174 11.11 20.46 -25.55
C PRO A 174 11.63 19.63 -24.37
N GLY A 175 12.95 19.38 -24.34
CA GLY A 175 13.57 18.62 -23.24
C GLY A 175 13.42 19.28 -21.87
N ARG A 176 13.49 20.61 -21.78
CA ARG A 176 13.36 21.35 -20.52
C ARG A 176 11.92 21.35 -20.00
N ARG A 177 10.94 21.42 -20.89
CA ARG A 177 9.52 21.31 -20.52
C ARG A 177 9.20 19.94 -19.95
N LEU A 178 9.66 18.90 -20.63
CA LEU A 178 9.46 17.52 -20.20
C LEU A 178 10.14 17.27 -18.86
N ALA A 179 11.35 17.80 -18.67
CA ALA A 179 12.04 17.74 -17.38
C ALA A 179 11.26 18.44 -16.25
N LEU A 180 10.73 19.64 -16.50
CA LEU A 180 9.91 20.35 -15.51
C LEU A 180 8.60 19.60 -15.24
N ALA A 181 7.93 19.10 -16.28
CA ALA A 181 6.67 18.38 -16.14
C ALA A 181 6.82 17.03 -15.42
N ALA A 182 7.98 16.39 -15.52
CA ALA A 182 8.30 15.16 -14.78
C ALA A 182 8.34 15.37 -13.25
N VAL A 183 8.45 16.61 -12.77
CA VAL A 183 8.33 16.92 -11.34
C VAL A 183 6.97 16.47 -10.81
N ALA A 184 5.89 16.59 -11.58
CA ALA A 184 4.55 16.20 -11.12
C ALA A 184 4.42 14.69 -10.78
N PRO A 185 4.70 13.74 -11.72
CA PRO A 185 4.65 12.33 -11.38
C PRO A 185 5.74 11.92 -10.39
N ALA A 186 6.93 12.53 -10.40
CA ALA A 186 7.97 12.25 -9.40
C ALA A 186 7.55 12.70 -7.99
N ALA A 187 6.90 13.85 -7.87
CA ALA A 187 6.36 14.36 -6.61
C ALA A 187 5.23 13.47 -6.09
N LEU A 188 4.37 12.93 -6.96
CA LEU A 188 3.36 11.95 -6.56
C LEU A 188 4.00 10.69 -5.96
N VAL A 189 4.98 10.09 -6.64
CA VAL A 189 5.69 8.91 -6.14
C VAL A 189 6.41 9.22 -4.82
N GLY A 190 7.06 10.38 -4.72
CA GLY A 190 7.71 10.85 -3.51
C GLY A 190 6.74 11.08 -2.35
N LEU A 191 5.57 11.66 -2.61
CA LEU A 191 4.52 11.85 -1.62
C LEU A 191 4.00 10.50 -1.10
N LEU A 192 3.70 9.56 -2.00
CA LEU A 192 3.23 8.22 -1.60
C LEU A 192 4.30 7.46 -0.80
N TRP A 193 5.57 7.56 -1.19
CA TRP A 193 6.69 7.02 -0.43
C TRP A 193 6.76 7.63 0.97
N TYR A 194 6.68 8.96 1.07
CA TYR A 194 6.73 9.68 2.34
C TYR A 194 5.58 9.27 3.27
N LEU A 195 4.34 9.25 2.75
CA LEU A 195 3.17 8.82 3.50
C LEU A 195 3.30 7.35 3.96
N SER A 196 3.76 6.46 3.08
CA SER A 196 4.01 5.05 3.40
C SER A 196 5.08 4.88 4.48
N ASN A 197 6.13 5.70 4.47
CA ASN A 197 7.17 5.65 5.49
C ASN A 197 6.67 6.15 6.84
N ARG A 198 5.87 7.24 6.83
CA ARG A 198 5.28 7.80 8.04
C ARG A 198 4.31 6.83 8.72
N THR A 199 3.41 6.20 7.97
CA THR A 199 2.45 5.24 8.52
C THR A 199 3.14 3.99 9.06
N TRP A 200 4.13 3.47 8.32
CA TRP A 200 4.93 2.33 8.76
C TRP A 200 5.70 2.62 10.05
N SER A 201 6.30 3.80 10.18
CA SER A 201 7.02 4.19 11.38
C SER A 201 6.12 4.31 12.61
N ALA A 202 4.87 4.74 12.41
CA ALA A 202 3.90 4.93 13.50
C ALA A 202 3.29 3.61 13.99
N TYR A 203 2.94 2.71 13.07
CA TYR A 203 2.12 1.54 13.39
C TYR A 203 2.85 0.19 13.27
N GLU A 204 3.82 0.07 12.36
CA GLU A 204 4.39 -1.24 11.96
C GLU A 204 5.86 -1.44 12.38
N ALA A 205 6.50 -0.40 12.92
CA ALA A 205 7.91 -0.41 13.33
C ALA A 205 8.12 -0.95 14.75
N GLN A 206 7.06 -1.35 15.44
CA GLN A 206 7.11 -1.91 16.79
C GLN A 206 7.93 -3.20 16.80
N ARG A 207 8.89 -3.29 17.71
CA ARG A 207 9.73 -4.47 17.88
C ARG A 207 9.04 -5.41 18.87
N PRO A 208 9.05 -6.73 18.64
CA PRO A 208 8.64 -7.68 19.67
C PRO A 208 9.45 -7.43 20.95
N PRO A 209 8.84 -7.58 22.14
CA PRO A 209 9.55 -7.53 23.40
C PRO A 209 10.75 -8.51 23.38
N VAL A 210 11.88 -8.06 23.90
CA VAL A 210 13.09 -8.89 24.04
C VAL A 210 12.79 -10.07 24.98
N GLY A 211 13.12 -11.29 24.54
CA GLY A 211 12.87 -12.53 25.30
C GLY A 211 11.73 -13.40 24.77
N TYR A 212 10.92 -12.95 23.81
CA TYR A 212 9.84 -13.78 23.23
C TYR A 212 10.34 -14.96 22.39
N ASP A 213 11.60 -14.93 21.94
CA ASP A 213 12.23 -15.99 21.13
C ASP A 213 12.86 -17.13 21.96
N SER A 214 12.86 -17.07 23.30
CA SER A 214 13.61 -18.03 24.13
C SER A 214 12.94 -19.40 24.34
N ASP A 215 11.64 -19.54 24.04
CA ASP A 215 10.88 -20.74 24.42
C ASP A 215 10.36 -21.55 23.21
N ALA A 216 10.97 -21.40 22.04
CA ALA A 216 10.82 -22.39 20.98
C ALA A 216 11.91 -23.44 21.15
N PRO A 217 11.58 -24.73 21.41
CA PRO A 217 12.54 -25.79 21.15
C PRO A 217 12.93 -25.65 19.69
N ALA A 218 14.20 -25.32 19.45
CA ALA A 218 14.75 -25.44 18.12
C ALA A 218 14.50 -26.89 17.68
N ASP A 219 13.83 -27.08 16.57
CA ASP A 219 13.97 -28.29 15.77
C ASP A 219 15.20 -28.07 14.89
N PRO A 220 16.40 -28.58 15.24
CA PRO A 220 17.36 -28.93 14.24
C PRO A 220 17.13 -30.42 13.94
N ALA A 221 16.68 -30.69 12.72
CA ALA A 221 16.99 -31.94 12.07
C ALA A 221 18.47 -32.27 12.30
N THR A 222 18.76 -33.19 13.23
CA THR A 222 20.10 -33.74 13.46
C THR A 222 19.94 -35.26 13.56
N PRO A 223 20.64 -36.04 12.71
CA PRO A 223 20.53 -37.49 12.69
C PRO A 223 21.24 -38.12 13.90
N ALA A 224 20.62 -39.19 14.41
CA ALA A 224 21.11 -40.27 15.27
C ALA A 224 22.44 -40.07 16.04
N GLY A 225 22.35 -40.10 17.37
CA GLY A 225 23.49 -40.27 18.28
C GLY A 225 23.08 -40.53 19.73
N THR A 226 22.87 -41.80 20.06
CA THR A 226 22.84 -42.46 21.39
C THR A 226 22.90 -41.61 22.66
N ALA A 227 21.82 -41.61 23.47
CA ALA A 227 21.88 -41.69 24.94
C ALA A 227 20.49 -42.01 25.57
N GLN A 228 20.54 -42.72 26.70
CA GLN A 228 19.48 -43.45 27.41
C GLN A 228 18.27 -42.66 27.97
N ALA A 229 17.11 -43.29 27.80
CA ALA A 229 16.04 -43.56 28.77
C ALA A 229 15.84 -42.61 29.97
N GLY A 230 14.85 -41.72 29.81
CA GLY A 230 14.08 -41.09 30.89
C GLY A 230 12.70 -40.74 30.35
N THR A 231 11.75 -41.69 30.43
CA THR A 231 10.41 -41.59 29.85
C THR A 231 9.56 -40.57 30.60
N VAL A 232 9.54 -39.32 30.13
CA VAL A 232 8.39 -38.44 30.30
C VAL A 232 7.62 -38.49 28.99
N PRO A 233 6.34 -38.92 28.95
CA PRO A 233 5.58 -38.85 27.71
C PRO A 233 5.48 -37.39 27.28
N ALA A 234 6.18 -37.04 26.19
CA ALA A 234 6.04 -35.75 25.54
C ALA A 234 4.57 -35.57 25.17
N THR A 235 3.87 -34.72 25.93
CA THR A 235 2.49 -34.34 25.64
C THR A 235 2.50 -33.73 24.23
N PRO A 236 1.61 -34.17 23.31
CA PRO A 236 1.59 -33.59 21.97
C PRO A 236 1.37 -32.09 22.11
N ALA A 237 2.38 -31.31 21.70
CA ALA A 237 2.35 -29.86 21.79
C ALA A 237 1.13 -29.35 21.03
N VAL A 238 0.11 -28.87 21.76
CA VAL A 238 -1.06 -28.25 21.17
C VAL A 238 -0.57 -27.09 20.31
N PRO A 239 -0.87 -27.06 19.00
CA PRO A 239 -0.40 -25.99 18.13
C PRO A 239 -0.90 -24.64 18.67
N ARG A 240 0.02 -23.72 19.00
CA ARG A 240 -0.37 -22.37 19.42
C ARG A 240 -1.28 -21.74 18.35
N PRO A 241 -2.38 -21.08 18.74
CA PRO A 241 -3.20 -20.29 17.84
C PRO A 241 -2.35 -19.34 17.00
N ALA A 242 -2.75 -19.05 15.77
CA ALA A 242 -1.94 -18.29 14.82
C ALA A 242 -1.45 -16.93 15.38
N LEU A 243 -2.29 -16.25 16.16
CA LEU A 243 -2.00 -14.96 16.81
C LEU A 243 -0.89 -15.04 17.88
N GLY A 244 -0.68 -16.22 18.48
CA GLY A 244 0.32 -16.47 19.52
C GLY A 244 1.62 -17.08 18.97
N ARG A 245 1.82 -17.08 17.65
CA ARG A 245 3.06 -17.56 17.04
C ARG A 245 4.14 -16.47 17.05
N PRO A 246 5.40 -16.80 17.40
CA PRO A 246 6.52 -15.86 17.29
C PRO A 246 6.62 -15.22 15.92
N GLY A 247 6.77 -13.89 15.91
CA GLY A 247 6.86 -13.10 14.70
C GLY A 247 5.56 -12.92 13.91
N PHE A 248 4.41 -13.44 14.37
CA PHE A 248 3.12 -13.23 13.69
C PHE A 248 2.82 -11.74 13.47
N TRP A 249 3.04 -10.94 14.50
CA TRP A 249 2.85 -9.49 14.49
C TRP A 249 4.03 -8.70 13.88
N TYR A 250 5.11 -9.38 13.47
CA TYR A 250 6.34 -8.73 13.01
C TYR A 250 6.46 -8.74 11.47
N GLY A 251 5.70 -7.87 10.82
CA GLY A 251 5.69 -7.72 9.35
C GLY A 251 6.81 -6.84 8.76
N ARG A 252 7.73 -6.32 9.58
CA ARG A 252 8.64 -5.21 9.26
C ARG A 252 9.37 -5.36 7.92
N ARG A 253 9.97 -6.54 7.67
CA ARG A 253 10.77 -6.82 6.46
C ARG A 253 9.91 -6.92 5.21
N LEU A 254 8.73 -7.52 5.31
CA LEU A 254 7.84 -7.71 4.18
C LEU A 254 7.31 -6.36 3.68
N VAL A 255 6.81 -5.53 4.60
CA VAL A 255 6.27 -4.20 4.28
C VAL A 255 7.36 -3.29 3.70
N ALA A 256 8.58 -3.33 4.25
CA ALA A 256 9.70 -2.57 3.72
C ALA A 256 10.06 -2.96 2.27
N ARG A 257 10.09 -4.26 1.95
CA ARG A 257 10.37 -4.76 0.59
C ARG A 257 9.27 -4.37 -0.39
N LEU A 258 8.00 -4.48 0.01
CA LEU A 258 6.86 -4.09 -0.83
C LEU A 258 6.89 -2.59 -1.14
N ARG A 259 7.13 -1.75 -0.13
CA ARG A 259 7.30 -0.31 -0.32
C ARG A 259 8.43 0.00 -1.32
N ALA A 260 9.61 -0.60 -1.11
CA ALA A 260 10.75 -0.40 -2.01
C ALA A 260 10.41 -0.79 -3.46
N ALA A 261 9.72 -1.93 -3.67
CA ALA A 261 9.29 -2.36 -4.98
C ALA A 261 8.31 -1.38 -5.66
N HIS A 262 7.34 -0.84 -4.92
CA HIS A 262 6.36 0.13 -5.46
C HIS A 262 7.03 1.47 -5.78
N THR A 263 7.89 1.97 -4.89
CA THR A 263 8.63 3.20 -5.11
C THR A 263 9.56 3.07 -6.33
N ALA A 264 10.28 1.95 -6.45
CA ALA A 264 11.12 1.68 -7.61
C ALA A 264 10.31 1.62 -8.90
N ALA A 265 9.19 0.88 -8.92
CA ALA A 265 8.32 0.79 -10.09
C ALA A 265 7.75 2.15 -10.51
N GLY A 266 7.35 2.98 -9.55
CA GLY A 266 6.90 4.35 -9.80
C GLY A 266 7.98 5.19 -10.50
N PHE A 267 9.18 5.27 -9.92
CA PHE A 267 10.27 6.04 -10.54
C PHE A 267 10.74 5.46 -11.88
N LEU A 268 10.78 4.13 -12.03
CA LEU A 268 11.07 3.48 -13.31
C LEU A 268 10.03 3.83 -14.37
N THR A 269 8.76 3.96 -13.99
CA THR A 269 7.69 4.39 -14.91
C THR A 269 7.90 5.82 -15.39
N VAL A 270 8.29 6.74 -14.49
CA VAL A 270 8.63 8.13 -14.85
C VAL A 270 9.85 8.15 -15.78
N ALA A 271 10.91 7.41 -15.43
CA ALA A 271 12.13 7.33 -16.23
C ALA A 271 11.85 6.74 -17.62
N ALA A 272 11.03 5.68 -17.72
CA ALA A 272 10.65 5.08 -18.99
C ALA A 272 9.83 6.05 -19.86
N ALA A 273 8.90 6.81 -19.26
CA ALA A 273 8.12 7.81 -19.98
C ALA A 273 9.01 8.93 -20.54
N LEU A 274 9.97 9.42 -19.75
CA LEU A 274 10.97 10.40 -20.19
C LEU A 274 11.86 9.85 -21.30
N ALA A 275 12.42 8.65 -21.12
CA ALA A 275 13.27 8.00 -22.10
C ALA A 275 12.54 7.80 -23.44
N ARG A 276 11.26 7.40 -23.39
CA ARG A 276 10.39 7.29 -24.59
C ARG A 276 10.18 8.65 -25.26
N ALA A 277 9.98 9.71 -24.48
CA ALA A 277 9.76 11.06 -25.01
C ALA A 277 11.03 11.65 -25.65
N THR A 278 12.22 11.27 -25.18
CA THR A 278 13.51 11.76 -25.68
C THR A 278 14.20 10.81 -26.67
N ALA A 279 13.64 9.63 -26.93
CA ALA A 279 14.23 8.66 -27.85
C ALA A 279 14.38 9.28 -29.26
N PRO A 280 15.55 9.19 -29.90
CA PRO A 280 15.72 9.62 -31.28
C PRO A 280 14.72 8.86 -32.16
N ARG A 281 13.83 9.58 -32.85
CA ARG A 281 13.04 8.94 -33.90
C ARG A 281 14.01 8.65 -35.04
N THR A 282 14.41 7.40 -35.19
CA THR A 282 15.07 6.93 -36.41
C THR A 282 14.06 7.11 -37.55
N THR A 283 14.17 8.21 -38.27
CA THR A 283 13.53 8.35 -39.58
C THR A 283 14.23 7.37 -40.51
N GLY A 284 13.68 6.16 -40.65
CA GLY A 284 13.93 5.38 -41.86
C GLY A 284 13.50 6.21 -43.09
N PRO A 285 14.07 5.96 -44.27
CA PRO A 285 13.65 6.65 -45.49
C PRO A 285 12.14 6.52 -45.66
N PRO A 286 11.46 7.53 -46.26
CA PRO A 286 10.00 7.55 -46.38
C PRO A 286 9.54 6.40 -47.28
N THR A 287 9.34 5.22 -46.71
CA THR A 287 8.48 4.22 -47.29
C THR A 287 7.05 4.62 -46.94
N ALA A 288 6.22 4.68 -47.97
CA ALA A 288 4.88 5.24 -47.97
C ALA A 288 4.04 4.91 -46.72
N PRO A 289 3.19 5.83 -46.24
CA PRO A 289 2.42 5.64 -45.02
C PRO A 289 1.31 4.61 -45.24
N CYS A 290 1.57 3.35 -44.90
CA CYS A 290 0.50 2.41 -44.56
C CYS A 290 0.06 2.70 -43.12
N ALA A 291 -0.87 3.65 -43.00
CA ALA A 291 -1.53 3.99 -41.76
C ALA A 291 -2.28 2.77 -41.20
N ARG A 292 -1.83 2.25 -40.05
CA ARG A 292 -2.70 1.47 -39.17
C ARG A 292 -3.57 2.47 -38.41
N SER A 293 -4.70 2.83 -39.01
CA SER A 293 -5.78 3.55 -38.34
C SER A 293 -6.77 2.52 -37.80
N SER A 294 -6.74 2.29 -36.49
CA SER A 294 -7.86 1.66 -35.79
C SER A 294 -8.88 2.76 -35.45
N ALA A 295 -10.05 2.64 -36.08
CA ALA A 295 -11.30 3.37 -35.82
C ALA A 295 -11.38 4.84 -36.26
N GLY A 296 -12.02 5.05 -37.42
CA GLY A 296 -12.55 6.34 -37.86
C GLY A 296 -12.87 6.31 -39.35
N LEU A 297 -14.13 6.05 -39.72
CA LEU A 297 -14.60 6.13 -41.10
C LEU A 297 -14.38 7.55 -41.66
N CYS A 298 -13.53 7.71 -42.67
CA CYS A 298 -13.51 8.89 -43.52
C CYS A 298 -14.30 8.61 -44.80
N ARG A 299 -15.41 9.34 -44.98
CA ARG A 299 -16.20 9.39 -46.22
C ARG A 299 -15.42 10.20 -47.25
N ALA A 300 -15.05 9.58 -48.36
CA ALA A 300 -14.33 10.25 -49.45
C ALA A 300 -15.24 11.26 -50.19
N GLY A 301 -14.84 12.51 -50.25
CA GLY A 301 -15.37 13.52 -51.18
C GLY A 301 -14.51 13.54 -52.45
N SER A 302 -15.15 13.40 -53.60
CA SER A 302 -14.51 13.41 -54.93
C SER A 302 -13.97 14.82 -55.29
N PRO A 303 -12.79 14.93 -55.91
CA PRO A 303 -12.32 16.19 -56.49
C PRO A 303 -12.82 16.34 -57.94
N SER A 304 -13.50 17.43 -58.22
CA SER A 304 -13.75 17.94 -59.57
C SER A 304 -12.51 18.66 -60.10
N SER A 305 -11.99 18.21 -61.24
CA SER A 305 -10.88 18.81 -61.99
C SER A 305 -11.18 20.23 -62.50
N PRO A 306 -10.14 21.05 -62.72
CA PRO A 306 -10.13 21.99 -63.83
C PRO A 306 -8.96 21.70 -64.78
N SER A 307 -9.27 21.45 -66.05
CA SER A 307 -8.33 21.48 -67.16
C SER A 307 -8.14 22.91 -67.65
N SER A 308 -6.89 23.32 -67.76
CA SER A 308 -6.36 24.56 -68.30
C SER A 308 -6.46 24.69 -69.82
N SER A 309 -6.65 25.91 -70.34
CA SER A 309 -5.92 26.41 -71.53
C SER A 309 -6.01 27.93 -71.64
N CYS A 310 -4.85 28.60 -71.71
CA CYS A 310 -4.70 29.93 -72.29
C CYS A 310 -4.93 29.87 -73.82
N GLY A 311 -5.54 30.90 -74.38
CA GLY A 311 -5.82 31.10 -75.81
C GLY A 311 -7.03 32.00 -75.98
#